data_AF-A0A9D7VP95-F1
#
_entry.id   AF-A0A9D7VP95-F1
#
_cell.length_a   1.000
_cell.length_b   1.000
_cell.length_c   1.000
_cell.angle_alpha   90.00
_cell.angle_beta   90.00
_cell.angle_gamma   90.00
#
_symmetry.space_group_name_H-M   'P 1'
#
loop_
_entity.id
_entity.type
_entity.pdbx_description
1 polymer ?
#
loop_
_entity_poly.entity_id
_entity_poly.type
_entity_poly.pdbx_seq_one_letter_code
_entity_poly.pdbx_strand_id
1 'polypeptide(L)'
;MLWPSLEGYTQANARSFADPGDRSPVVSLALSADAGGLDTNERFERVWMSLSAGSSSGAGGTGPVAACRRSGWRARISWPTQRDGGKLFAARCFTPRDQALAANCERTVRTATGLMATYRFRQVHLADWRAMDGAIATLVASFAPLARSGSLGAA
;
A
#
# COMPACT_ATOMS: atom_id res chain seq x y z
N MET A 1 5.56 -3.02 -11.40
CA MET A 1 5.68 -4.48 -11.35
C MET A 1 4.32 -5.12 -11.55
N LEU A 2 4.25 -6.41 -11.88
CA LEU A 2 2.99 -7.13 -12.04
C LEU A 2 2.70 -8.02 -10.82
N TRP A 3 1.52 -7.91 -10.22
CA TRP A 3 1.05 -8.84 -9.19
C TRP A 3 0.50 -10.12 -9.84
N PRO A 4 0.82 -11.33 -9.33
CA PRO A 4 1.59 -11.63 -8.13
C PRO A 4 3.10 -11.88 -8.33
N SER A 5 3.61 -11.91 -9.57
CA SER A 5 5.00 -12.31 -9.85
C SER A 5 6.05 -11.28 -9.42
N LEU A 6 5.65 -10.03 -9.20
CA LEU A 6 6.51 -8.86 -9.00
C LEU A 6 7.46 -8.58 -10.17
N GLU A 7 7.19 -9.14 -11.35
CA GLU A 7 8.02 -8.92 -12.52
C GLU A 7 8.03 -7.44 -12.95
N GLY A 8 9.21 -6.99 -13.35
CA GLY A 8 9.42 -5.68 -13.96
C GLY A 8 8.85 -5.59 -15.37
N TYR A 9 8.93 -4.39 -15.94
CA TYR A 9 8.53 -4.17 -17.33
C TYR A 9 9.48 -4.89 -18.29
N THR A 10 8.91 -5.56 -19.29
CA THR A 10 9.59 -6.11 -20.47
C THR A 10 8.75 -5.82 -21.71
N GLN A 11 9.35 -5.93 -22.89
CA GLN A 11 8.58 -5.77 -24.14
C GLN A 11 7.48 -6.85 -24.27
N ALA A 12 7.73 -8.07 -23.78
CA ALA A 12 6.77 -9.17 -23.82
C ALA A 12 5.53 -8.91 -22.95
N ASN A 13 5.69 -8.22 -21.81
CA ASN A 13 4.60 -7.92 -20.87
C ASN A 13 4.08 -6.48 -20.95
N ALA A 14 4.49 -5.70 -21.96
CA ALA A 14 4.15 -4.28 -22.10
C ALA A 14 2.64 -4.00 -22.12
N ARG A 15 1.83 -4.89 -22.70
CA ARG A 15 0.37 -4.77 -22.72
C ARG A 15 -0.24 -4.80 -21.32
N SER A 16 0.31 -5.62 -20.41
CA SER A 16 -0.15 -5.68 -19.02
C SER A 16 0.14 -4.38 -18.28
N PHE A 17 1.26 -3.73 -18.56
CA PHE A 17 1.60 -2.42 -18.00
C PHE A 17 0.75 -1.28 -18.55
N ALA A 18 0.24 -1.41 -19.78
CA ALA A 18 -0.63 -0.43 -20.41
C ALA A 18 -2.11 -0.57 -20.02
N ASP A 19 -2.51 -1.63 -19.29
CA ASP A 19 -3.91 -1.88 -18.94
C ASP A 19 -4.43 -0.86 -17.90
N PRO A 20 -5.36 0.04 -18.30
CA PRO A 20 -5.94 1.02 -17.38
C PRO A 20 -7.06 0.43 -16.52
N GLY A 21 -7.50 -0.80 -16.78
CA GLY A 21 -8.69 -1.40 -16.18
C GLY A 21 -8.58 -1.70 -14.69
N ASP A 22 -9.74 -1.91 -14.06
CA ASP A 22 -9.86 -2.25 -12.64
C ASP A 22 -9.21 -3.57 -12.25
N ARG A 23 -8.96 -4.46 -13.22
CA ARG A 23 -8.29 -5.75 -12.99
C ARG A 23 -6.81 -5.75 -13.34
N SER A 24 -6.26 -4.60 -13.73
CA SER A 24 -4.85 -4.47 -14.05
C SER A 24 -3.98 -5.05 -12.92
N PRO A 25 -3.01 -5.93 -13.25
CA PRO A 25 -2.09 -6.48 -12.26
C PRO A 25 -0.99 -5.50 -11.88
N VAL A 26 -0.95 -4.30 -12.46
CA VAL A 26 0.12 -3.33 -12.23
C VAL A 26 0.09 -2.83 -10.78
N VAL A 27 1.23 -2.99 -10.11
CA VAL A 27 1.53 -2.36 -8.84
C VAL A 27 2.67 -1.37 -9.06
N SER A 28 2.44 -0.11 -8.70
CA SER A 28 3.51 0.89 -8.62
C SER A 28 4.15 0.81 -7.24
N LEU A 29 5.48 0.79 -7.16
CA LEU A 29 6.23 0.80 -5.92
C LEU A 29 7.16 2.03 -5.91
N ALA A 30 7.09 2.83 -4.86
CA ALA A 30 7.98 3.95 -4.59
C ALA A 30 8.67 3.72 -3.24
N LEU A 31 9.98 3.95 -3.20
CA LEU A 31 10.79 3.83 -2.00
C LEU A 31 11.28 5.21 -1.57
N SER A 32 11.24 5.46 -0.27
CA SER A 32 11.85 6.65 0.34
C SER A 32 12.61 6.26 1.59
N ALA A 33 13.60 7.06 1.97
CA ALA A 33 14.25 6.91 3.27
C ALA A 33 13.23 7.05 4.39
N ASP A 34 13.38 6.23 5.43
CA ASP A 34 12.60 6.35 6.64
C ASP A 34 13.16 7.44 7.55
N ALA A 35 12.65 8.65 7.41
CA ALA A 35 13.01 9.81 8.22
C ALA A 35 12.04 10.03 9.41
N GLY A 36 11.55 8.95 10.03
CA GLY A 36 10.57 9.03 11.12
C GLY A 36 9.15 9.35 10.66
N GLY A 37 8.85 9.12 9.38
CA GLY A 37 7.50 9.27 8.83
C GLY A 37 6.56 8.19 9.36
N LEU A 38 5.25 8.48 9.36
CA LEU A 38 4.22 7.50 9.72
C LEU A 38 3.90 6.59 8.53
N ASP A 39 3.84 5.28 8.77
CA ASP A 39 3.28 4.30 7.83
C ASP A 39 1.75 4.39 7.77
N THR A 40 1.10 3.61 6.89
CA THR A 40 -0.36 3.70 6.74
C THR A 40 -1.14 3.26 7.98
N ASN A 41 -0.65 2.28 8.74
CA ASN A 41 -1.28 1.84 9.97
C ASN A 41 -1.16 2.93 11.05
N GLU A 42 0.03 3.48 11.22
CA GLU A 42 0.31 4.55 12.19
C GLU A 42 -0.47 5.83 11.85
N ARG A 43 -0.54 6.21 10.56
CA ARG A 43 -1.38 7.33 10.10
C ARG A 43 -2.85 7.07 10.38
N PHE A 44 -3.32 5.84 10.14
CA PHE A 44 -4.69 5.49 10.44
C PHE A 44 -4.98 5.70 11.93
N GLU A 45 -4.16 5.13 12.81
CA GLU A 45 -4.42 5.18 14.24
C GLU A 45 -4.28 6.58 14.85
N ARG A 46 -3.25 7.34 14.44
CA ARG A 46 -2.95 8.64 15.07
C ARG A 46 -3.69 9.81 14.42
N VAL A 47 -3.99 9.72 13.12
CA VAL A 47 -4.49 10.85 12.34
C VAL A 47 -5.89 10.57 11.79
N TRP A 48 -6.11 9.48 11.07
CA TRP A 48 -7.42 9.27 10.42
C TRP A 48 -8.53 8.92 11.41
N MET A 49 -8.22 8.17 12.47
CA MET A 49 -9.21 7.89 13.53
C MET A 49 -9.66 9.16 14.25
N SER A 50 -8.74 10.08 14.58
CA SER A 50 -9.10 11.34 15.25
C SER A 50 -9.98 12.24 14.38
N LEU A 51 -9.76 12.23 13.06
CA LEU A 51 -10.61 12.93 12.09
C LEU A 51 -12.00 12.28 11.91
N SER A 52 -12.12 10.98 12.19
CA SER A 52 -13.39 10.24 12.10
C SER A 52 -14.26 10.32 13.35
N ALA A 53 -13.72 10.76 14.49
CA ALA A 53 -14.46 10.90 15.75
C ALA A 53 -15.60 11.94 15.69
N GLY A 54 -15.66 12.78 14.65
CA GLY A 54 -16.80 13.66 14.34
C GLY A 54 -17.88 13.03 13.44
N SER A 55 -17.71 11.79 12.98
CA SER A 55 -18.66 11.05 12.14
C SER A 55 -18.97 9.70 12.79
N SER A 56 -19.94 9.69 13.69
CA SER A 56 -20.41 8.47 14.34
C SER A 56 -21.03 7.51 13.31
N SER A 57 -20.50 6.29 13.24
CA SER A 57 -21.34 5.12 12.92
C SER A 57 -20.71 3.86 13.53
N GLY A 58 -21.46 3.26 14.46
CA GLY A 58 -21.49 1.82 14.69
C GLY A 58 -20.43 1.24 15.64
N ALA A 59 -20.88 0.97 16.86
CA ALA A 59 -20.23 0.04 17.78
C ALA A 59 -20.07 -1.35 17.14
N GLY A 60 -18.92 -1.99 17.40
CA GLY A 60 -18.73 -3.44 17.26
C GLY A 60 -18.60 -3.95 15.82
N GLY A 61 -17.38 -4.28 15.43
CA GLY A 61 -17.11 -5.09 14.23
C GLY A 61 -16.28 -4.36 13.18
N THR A 62 -15.29 -5.08 12.66
CA THR A 62 -14.54 -4.78 11.42
C THR A 62 -15.42 -4.11 10.37
N GLY A 63 -15.28 -2.80 10.25
CA GLY A 63 -16.04 -1.98 9.30
C GLY A 63 -15.20 -0.80 8.84
N PRO A 64 -15.28 -0.42 7.55
CA PRO A 64 -14.48 0.68 6.99
C PRO A 64 -14.79 1.97 7.76
N VAL A 65 -13.75 2.66 8.24
CA VAL A 65 -13.93 4.02 8.77
C VAL A 65 -14.48 4.88 7.63
N ALA A 66 -15.73 5.32 7.83
CA ALA A 66 -16.56 5.90 6.80
C ALA A 66 -15.95 7.21 6.28
N ALA A 67 -15.68 7.19 4.97
CA ALA A 67 -15.55 8.31 4.05
C ALA A 67 -15.55 9.72 4.66
N CYS A 68 -14.38 10.37 4.67
CA CYS A 68 -14.34 11.83 4.57
C CYS A 68 -14.91 12.23 3.20
N ARG A 69 -16.24 12.35 3.11
CA ARG A 69 -16.93 12.91 1.95
C ARG A 69 -16.73 14.43 1.97
N ARG A 70 -15.52 14.91 1.64
CA ARG A 70 -15.34 16.34 1.35
C ARG A 70 -16.11 16.64 0.06
N SER A 71 -17.19 17.40 0.18
CA SER A 71 -17.99 17.92 -0.92
C SER A 71 -17.09 18.63 -1.93
N GLY A 72 -16.97 18.08 -3.13
CA GLY A 72 -16.13 18.60 -4.22
C GLY A 72 -15.24 17.55 -4.89
N TRP A 73 -14.92 16.44 -4.21
CA TRP A 73 -14.13 15.36 -4.81
C TRP A 73 -14.99 14.46 -5.71
N ARG A 74 -14.55 14.26 -6.96
CA ARG A 74 -15.16 13.34 -7.95
C ARG A 74 -14.94 11.84 -7.62
N ALA A 75 -14.62 11.52 -6.37
CA ALA A 75 -14.30 10.17 -5.94
C ALA A 75 -14.60 9.98 -4.45
N ARG A 76 -14.83 8.72 -4.06
CA ARG A 76 -14.98 8.28 -2.69
C ARG A 76 -13.63 7.82 -2.16
N ILE A 77 -13.21 8.35 -1.01
CA ILE A 77 -12.05 7.86 -0.27
C ILE A 77 -12.57 6.95 0.84
N SER A 78 -11.97 5.77 1.00
CA SER A 78 -12.27 4.83 2.08
C SER A 78 -10.99 4.34 2.73
N TRP A 79 -11.10 3.92 4.00
CA TRP A 79 -10.02 3.37 4.78
C TRP A 79 -10.37 1.95 5.23
N PRO A 80 -10.23 0.92 4.37
CA PRO A 80 -10.45 -0.45 4.78
C PRO A 80 -9.46 -0.81 5.88
N THR A 81 -9.96 -1.40 6.96
CA THR A 81 -9.14 -1.88 8.05
C THR A 81 -9.50 -3.30 8.44
N GLN A 82 -8.50 -4.02 8.91
CA GLN A 82 -8.68 -5.36 9.47
C GLN A 82 -7.71 -5.51 10.64
N ARG A 83 -8.14 -6.17 11.72
CA ARG A 83 -7.23 -6.63 12.77
C ARG A 83 -7.13 -8.15 12.67
N ASP A 84 -5.90 -8.65 12.69
CA ASP A 84 -5.64 -10.08 12.77
C ASP A 84 -4.41 -10.35 13.64
N GLY A 85 -4.56 -11.22 14.64
CA GLY A 85 -3.50 -11.53 15.60
C GLY A 85 -2.89 -10.28 16.26
N GLY A 86 -3.68 -9.22 16.46
CA GLY A 86 -3.21 -7.94 17.02
C GLY A 86 -2.57 -6.97 16.02
N LYS A 87 -2.25 -7.41 14.78
CA LYS A 87 -1.73 -6.53 13.75
C LYS A 87 -2.87 -5.81 13.04
N LEU A 88 -2.80 -4.48 13.01
CA LEU A 88 -3.68 -3.65 12.20
C LEU A 88 -3.25 -3.71 10.73
N PHE A 89 -4.22 -3.83 9.84
CA PHE A 89 -4.12 -3.46 8.44
C PHE A 89 -4.97 -2.22 8.21
N ALA A 90 -4.42 -1.27 7.45
CA ALA A 90 -5.13 -0.12 6.92
C ALA A 90 -4.64 0.17 5.49
N ALA A 91 -5.53 0.59 4.61
CA ALA A 91 -5.18 1.09 3.29
C ALA A 91 -5.97 2.35 2.96
N ARG A 92 -5.44 3.19 2.07
CA ARG A 92 -6.19 4.30 1.49
C ARG A 92 -6.73 3.89 0.14
N CYS A 93 -8.04 3.73 -0.01
CA CYS A 93 -8.63 3.42 -1.31
C CYS A 93 -9.38 4.61 -1.88
N PHE A 94 -9.24 4.77 -3.20
CA PHE A 94 -9.87 5.79 -4.02
C PHE A 94 -10.78 5.08 -5.03
N THR A 95 -12.07 5.31 -4.90
CA THR A 95 -13.09 4.81 -5.84
C THR A 95 -13.63 6.01 -6.63
N PRO A 96 -13.25 6.16 -7.91
CA PRO A 96 -13.76 7.21 -8.78
C PRO A 96 -15.29 7.15 -8.91
N ARG A 97 -15.94 8.30 -9.14
CA ARG A 97 -17.36 8.32 -9.56
C ARG A 97 -17.51 7.98 -11.04
N ASP A 98 -16.52 8.34 -11.84
CA ASP A 98 -16.44 8.02 -13.25
C ASP A 98 -15.92 6.59 -13.41
N GLN A 99 -16.74 5.72 -13.98
CA GLN A 99 -16.39 4.31 -14.19
C GLN A 99 -15.30 4.11 -15.26
N ALA A 100 -14.97 5.15 -16.03
CA ALA A 100 -13.82 5.11 -16.94
C ALA A 100 -12.47 5.17 -16.20
N LEU A 101 -12.47 5.57 -14.92
CA LEU A 101 -11.29 5.62 -14.08
C LEU A 101 -11.27 4.42 -13.13
N ALA A 102 -10.14 3.73 -13.09
CA ALA A 102 -10.00 2.54 -12.25
C ALA A 102 -9.78 2.86 -10.77
N ALA A 103 -10.40 2.08 -9.90
CA ALA A 103 -10.27 2.21 -8.46
C ALA A 103 -8.93 1.65 -7.97
N ASN A 104 -8.27 2.38 -7.07
CA ASN A 104 -6.95 2.00 -6.55
C ASN A 104 -6.87 2.14 -5.04
N CYS A 105 -6.06 1.30 -4.43
CA CYS A 105 -5.62 1.43 -3.05
C CYS A 105 -4.16 1.83 -3.00
N GLU A 106 -3.77 2.53 -1.95
CA GLU A 106 -2.42 2.93 -1.63
C GLU A 106 -2.12 2.51 -0.20
N ARG A 107 -0.90 2.02 -0.01
CA ARG A 107 -0.38 1.64 1.29
C ARG A 107 1.11 1.93 1.36
N THR A 108 1.54 2.41 2.52
CA THR A 108 2.92 2.64 2.88
C THR A 108 3.26 1.75 4.06
N VAL A 109 4.32 0.95 3.94
CA VAL A 109 4.84 0.10 5.00
C VAL A 109 6.29 0.45 5.32
N ARG A 110 6.63 0.41 6.59
CA ARG A 110 8.02 0.48 7.05
C ARG A 110 8.69 -0.87 6.79
N THR A 111 9.86 -0.85 6.18
CA THR A 111 10.65 -2.05 5.89
C THR A 111 11.85 -2.14 6.83
N ALA A 112 12.42 -3.33 6.98
CA ALA A 112 13.59 -3.54 7.85
C ALA A 112 14.87 -2.86 7.34
N THR A 113 14.90 -2.38 6.08
CA THR A 113 16.06 -1.74 5.46
C THR A 113 16.13 -0.24 5.71
N GLY A 114 15.35 0.30 6.66
CA GLY A 114 15.26 1.75 6.88
C GLY A 114 14.60 2.51 5.73
N LEU A 115 13.75 1.82 4.95
CA LEU A 115 12.99 2.40 3.85
C LEU A 115 11.48 2.33 4.14
N MET A 116 10.76 3.32 3.63
CA MET A 116 9.31 3.29 3.51
C MET A 116 8.95 2.85 2.09
N ALA A 117 8.16 1.79 1.99
CA ALA A 117 7.67 1.27 0.71
C ALA A 117 6.22 1.71 0.52
N THR A 118 6.00 2.66 -0.39
CA THR A 118 4.66 3.10 -0.80
C THR A 118 4.28 2.39 -2.07
N TYR A 119 3.19 1.63 -2.04
CA TYR A 119 2.70 0.90 -3.19
C TYR A 119 1.24 1.18 -3.47
N ARG A 120 0.89 1.22 -4.76
CA ARG A 120 -0.47 1.41 -5.26
C ARG A 120 -0.86 0.27 -6.17
N PHE A 121 -2.08 -0.21 -5.99
CA PHE A 121 -2.61 -1.39 -6.67
C PHE A 121 -4.11 -1.20 -6.91
N ARG A 122 -4.69 -2.00 -7.82
CA ARG A 122 -6.13 -1.96 -8.08
C ARG A 122 -6.93 -2.49 -6.90
N GLN A 123 -8.09 -1.89 -6.61
CA GLN A 123 -8.90 -2.23 -5.45
C GLN A 123 -9.36 -3.71 -5.45
N VAL A 124 -9.46 -4.36 -6.62
CA VAL A 124 -9.80 -5.79 -6.73
C VAL A 124 -8.79 -6.70 -6.04
N HIS A 125 -7.52 -6.28 -5.92
CA HIS A 125 -6.46 -7.05 -5.27
C HIS A 125 -6.39 -6.82 -3.75
N LEU A 126 -7.32 -6.06 -3.17
CA LEU A 126 -7.31 -5.73 -1.73
C LEU A 126 -7.32 -6.97 -0.83
N ALA A 127 -7.95 -8.07 -1.26
CA ALA A 127 -7.94 -9.33 -0.50
C ALA A 127 -6.52 -9.92 -0.33
N ASP A 128 -5.61 -9.61 -1.25
CA ASP A 128 -4.24 -10.14 -1.28
C ASP A 128 -3.26 -9.31 -0.44
N TRP A 129 -3.74 -8.34 0.34
CA TRP A 129 -2.90 -7.35 1.03
C TRP A 129 -1.77 -7.96 1.87
N ARG A 130 -2.01 -9.11 2.52
CA ARG A 130 -0.98 -9.80 3.33
C ARG A 130 0.16 -10.32 2.45
N ALA A 131 -0.22 -10.94 1.34
CA ALA A 131 0.74 -11.49 0.39
C ALA A 131 1.53 -10.35 -0.26
N MET A 132 0.87 -9.24 -0.59
CA MET A 132 1.53 -8.03 -1.08
C MET A 132 2.51 -7.43 -0.06
N ASP A 133 2.10 -7.24 1.20
CA ASP A 133 2.99 -6.70 2.25
C ASP A 133 4.26 -7.57 2.41
N GLY A 134 4.09 -8.90 2.45
CA GLY A 134 5.21 -9.84 2.55
C GLY A 134 6.13 -9.80 1.32
N ALA A 135 5.55 -9.89 0.12
CA ALA A 135 6.32 -9.93 -1.12
C ALA A 135 7.06 -8.61 -1.38
N ILE A 136 6.46 -7.46 -1.04
CA ILE A 136 7.11 -6.15 -1.13
C ILE A 136 8.25 -6.04 -0.12
N ALA A 137 8.05 -6.48 1.13
CA ALA A 137 9.12 -6.46 2.13
C ALA A 137 10.32 -7.32 1.69
N THR A 138 10.07 -8.52 1.14
CA THR A 138 11.10 -9.38 0.57
C THR A 138 11.80 -8.74 -0.63
N LEU A 139 11.04 -8.14 -1.56
CA LEU A 139 11.61 -7.46 -2.73
C LEU A 139 12.51 -6.30 -2.30
N VAL A 140 12.06 -5.45 -1.39
CA VAL A 140 12.86 -4.31 -0.90
C VAL A 140 14.11 -4.77 -0.17
N ALA A 141 14.02 -5.83 0.63
CA ALA A 141 15.19 -6.42 1.28
C ALA A 141 16.25 -6.91 0.27
N SER A 142 15.83 -7.37 -0.92
CA SER A 142 16.75 -7.80 -1.98
C SER A 142 17.58 -6.65 -2.58
N PHE A 143 17.15 -5.40 -2.41
CA PHE A 143 17.92 -4.22 -2.83
C PHE A 143 18.98 -3.80 -1.82
N ALA A 144 18.97 -4.38 -0.61
CA ALA A 144 19.99 -4.08 0.39
C ALA A 144 21.38 -4.42 -0.19
N PRO A 145 22.38 -3.56 -0.01
CA PRO A 145 23.74 -3.90 -0.40
C PRO A 145 24.12 -5.21 0.27
N LEU A 146 24.68 -6.15 -0.50
CA LEU A 146 25.39 -7.28 0.10
C LEU A 146 26.42 -6.67 1.06
N ALA A 147 26.37 -7.06 2.33
CA ALA A 147 27.38 -6.67 3.29
C ALA A 147 28.73 -6.98 2.64
N ARG A 148 29.54 -5.94 2.37
CA ARG A 148 30.91 -6.15 1.94
C ARG A 148 31.57 -6.91 3.07
N SER A 149 31.76 -8.21 2.89
CA SER A 149 32.67 -9.01 3.71
C SER A 149 34.04 -8.37 3.55
N GLY A 150 34.35 -7.40 4.40
CA GLY A 150 35.67 -6.82 4.52
C GLY A 150 36.58 -7.89 5.12
N SER A 151 37.14 -8.74 4.27
CA SER A 151 38.42 -9.38 4.54
C SER A 151 39.50 -8.50 3.95
N LEU A 152 40.32 -7.90 4.82
CA LEU A 152 41.69 -7.41 4.64
C LEU A 152 41.99 -6.67 5.95
N GLY A 153 42.91 -7.08 6.80
CA GLY A 153 44.05 -7.98 6.63
C GLY A 153 45.07 -7.50 7.67
N ALA A 154 45.73 -8.44 8.33
CA ALA A 154 46.74 -8.17 9.34
C ALA A 154 47.84 -7.22 8.86
N ALA A 155 48.27 -6.33 9.75
CA ALA A 155 49.65 -5.84 9.88
C ALA A 155 49.88 -5.46 11.34
#